data_AF-A0AAD5YC21-F1
#
_entry.id   AF-A0AAD5YC21-F1
#
_cell.length_a   1.000
_cell.length_b   1.000
_cell.length_c   1.000
_cell.angle_alpha   90.00
_cell.angle_beta   90.00
_cell.angle_gamma   90.00
#
_symmetry.space_group_name_H-M   'P 1'
#
loop_
_entity.id
_entity.type
_entity.pdbx_description
1 polymer ?
#
loop_
_entity_poly.entity_id
_entity_poly.type
_entity_poly.pdbx_seq_one_letter_code
_entity_poly.pdbx_strand_id
1 'polypeptide(L)'
;MPKSKKTVRKSPITAPSAPVRGTNRSPSGTSSNPSATRTLIRRFHVLIKRKAQLKKLLQNGNSSGNHIKAREDLRNIEDEIAGLGGLEVYQRMSSVGQGNDRGGGSEKVFIGWLEEIGEVQRAKDHAQKLQLLEVGALKPDNYSTCSSWVQNSPIDLHSRHPSIKEQDFLRMDEEANREKWDLVSLSLVVNFVPEPRDRGRMLSLAHTAIPLHNEFALPQR
;
A
#
# COMPACT_ATOMS: atom_id res chain seq x y z
N MET A 1 11.83 -45.68 0.85
CA MET A 1 10.92 -44.53 0.63
C MET A 1 11.46 -43.30 1.36
N PRO A 2 11.79 -42.20 0.68
CA PRO A 2 12.32 -41.01 1.35
C PRO A 2 11.18 -40.17 1.96
N LYS A 3 11.35 -39.76 3.23
CA LYS A 3 10.38 -38.97 4.00
C LYS A 3 10.38 -37.51 3.53
N SER A 4 9.19 -36.95 3.29
CA SER A 4 9.01 -35.56 2.85
C SER A 4 9.42 -34.57 3.97
N LYS A 5 10.27 -33.60 3.63
CA LYS A 5 10.67 -32.51 4.54
C LYS A 5 9.52 -31.49 4.62
N LYS A 6 9.00 -31.25 5.83
CA LYS A 6 8.02 -30.19 6.10
C LYS A 6 8.66 -28.82 5.86
N THR A 7 8.09 -28.04 4.94
CA THR A 7 8.47 -26.63 4.70
C THR A 7 8.05 -25.76 5.86
N VAL A 8 9.02 -25.18 6.57
CA VAL A 8 8.80 -24.15 7.60
C VAL A 8 8.33 -22.87 6.91
N ARG A 9 7.14 -22.37 7.29
CA ARG A 9 6.63 -21.07 6.83
C ARG A 9 7.44 -19.95 7.50
N LYS A 10 7.99 -19.04 6.70
CA LYS A 10 8.67 -17.83 7.20
C LYS A 10 7.63 -16.83 7.72
N SER A 11 7.87 -16.29 8.90
CA SER A 11 7.09 -15.23 9.52
C SER A 11 7.30 -13.89 8.79
N PRO A 12 6.26 -13.05 8.61
CA PRO A 12 6.45 -11.67 8.17
C PRO A 12 7.27 -10.87 9.20
N ILE A 13 8.07 -9.93 8.71
CA ILE A 13 8.93 -9.04 9.53
C ILE A 13 8.14 -8.15 10.51
N THR A 14 6.84 -7.97 10.29
CA THR A 14 5.98 -7.03 11.01
C THR A 14 5.16 -7.65 12.15
N ALA A 15 5.51 -8.82 12.70
CA ALA A 15 4.70 -9.47 13.73
C ALA A 15 4.95 -8.81 15.12
N PRO A 16 3.96 -8.12 15.73
CA PRO A 16 4.06 -7.65 17.10
C PRO A 16 3.69 -8.77 18.09
N SER A 17 4.29 -8.73 19.28
CA SER A 17 4.00 -9.62 20.41
C SER A 17 2.56 -9.43 20.92
N ALA A 18 1.85 -10.54 21.13
CA ALA A 18 0.42 -10.55 21.46
C ALA A 18 0.08 -9.99 22.87
N PRO A 19 -1.14 -9.45 23.05
CA PRO A 19 -1.86 -9.63 24.31
C PRO A 19 -3.28 -10.21 24.18
N VAL A 20 -3.87 -10.45 25.35
CA VAL A 20 -4.85 -11.48 25.76
C VAL A 20 -6.33 -11.15 25.46
N ARG A 21 -7.05 -12.23 25.11
CA ARG A 21 -8.48 -12.63 25.17
C ARG A 21 -9.57 -11.76 25.87
N GLY A 22 -10.73 -11.68 25.20
CA GLY A 22 -12.11 -11.49 25.75
C GLY A 22 -12.88 -10.41 24.98
N THR A 23 -14.16 -10.47 24.58
CA THR A 23 -15.34 -11.33 24.82
C THR A 23 -16.36 -11.17 23.66
N ASN A 24 -17.37 -12.06 23.60
CA ASN A 24 -18.42 -12.22 22.58
C ASN A 24 -19.19 -10.95 22.16
N ARG A 25 -19.37 -10.76 20.83
CA ARG A 25 -20.51 -10.05 20.23
C ARG A 25 -20.97 -10.72 18.92
N SER A 26 -22.28 -10.76 18.74
CA SER A 26 -23.09 -11.44 17.71
C SER A 26 -22.78 -11.04 16.26
N PRO A 27 -23.15 -11.89 15.26
CA PRO A 27 -22.61 -11.80 13.91
C PRO A 27 -23.36 -10.74 13.10
N SER A 28 -22.66 -9.67 12.76
CA SER A 28 -23.11 -8.72 11.73
C SER A 28 -21.99 -8.53 10.71
N GLY A 29 -22.32 -8.74 9.44
CA GLY A 29 -21.41 -8.55 8.32
C GLY A 29 -20.76 -9.86 7.86
N THR A 30 -21.14 -10.31 6.66
CA THR A 30 -20.52 -11.35 5.84
C THR A 30 -19.04 -11.61 6.18
N SER A 31 -18.78 -12.65 6.98
CA SER A 31 -17.42 -13.06 7.33
C SER A 31 -16.79 -13.77 6.13
N SER A 32 -16.34 -12.98 5.16
CA SER A 32 -15.49 -13.46 4.09
C SER A 32 -14.29 -14.19 4.72
N ASN A 33 -14.16 -15.49 4.46
CA ASN A 33 -13.10 -16.34 5.01
C ASN A 33 -11.75 -15.67 4.74
N PRO A 34 -10.93 -15.36 5.77
CA PRO A 34 -9.67 -14.64 5.60
C PRO A 34 -8.70 -15.31 4.61
N SER A 35 -8.77 -16.64 4.49
CA SER A 35 -8.00 -17.38 3.47
C SER A 35 -8.49 -17.11 2.06
N ALA A 36 -9.81 -17.08 1.86
CA ALA A 36 -10.43 -16.77 0.56
C ALA A 36 -10.12 -15.32 0.14
N THR A 37 -10.27 -14.36 1.06
CA THR A 37 -9.94 -12.94 0.83
C THR A 37 -8.48 -12.76 0.41
N ARG A 38 -7.53 -13.38 1.13
CA ARG A 38 -6.10 -13.30 0.77
C ARG A 38 -5.79 -13.96 -0.58
N THR A 39 -6.44 -15.07 -0.88
CA THR A 39 -6.25 -15.78 -2.17
C THR A 39 -6.74 -14.93 -3.32
N LEU A 40 -7.90 -14.29 -3.17
CA LEU A 40 -8.46 -13.37 -4.16
C LEU A 40 -7.54 -12.17 -4.38
N ILE A 41 -7.12 -11.48 -3.30
CA ILE A 41 -6.19 -10.36 -3.36
C ILE A 41 -4.92 -10.76 -4.12
N ARG A 42 -4.30 -11.90 -3.79
CA ARG A 42 -3.10 -12.40 -4.48
C ARG A 42 -3.35 -12.67 -5.96
N ARG A 43 -4.50 -13.25 -6.31
CA ARG A 43 -4.85 -13.51 -7.72
C ARG A 43 -4.94 -12.21 -8.51
N PHE A 44 -5.61 -11.20 -7.96
CA PHE A 44 -5.69 -9.87 -8.57
C PHE A 44 -4.30 -9.27 -8.82
N HIS A 45 -3.38 -9.35 -7.85
CA HIS A 45 -2.01 -8.84 -8.03
C HIS A 45 -1.30 -9.51 -9.22
N VAL A 46 -1.42 -10.83 -9.33
CA VAL A 46 -0.81 -11.59 -10.45
C VAL A 46 -1.40 -11.15 -11.78
N LEU A 47 -2.72 -11.01 -11.86
CA LEU A 47 -3.43 -10.59 -13.07
C LEU A 47 -3.06 -9.18 -13.49
N ILE A 48 -3.04 -8.21 -12.56
CA ILE A 48 -2.66 -6.82 -12.85
C ILE A 48 -1.22 -6.74 -13.36
N LYS A 49 -0.29 -7.46 -12.72
CA LYS A 49 1.11 -7.49 -13.15
C LYS A 49 1.27 -8.10 -14.54
N ARG A 50 0.59 -9.23 -14.82
CA ARG A 50 0.65 -9.88 -16.14
C ARG A 50 0.01 -9.00 -17.22
N LYS A 51 -1.11 -8.34 -16.91
CA LYS A 51 -1.76 -7.34 -17.79
C LYS A 51 -0.79 -6.22 -18.18
N ALA A 52 -0.07 -5.64 -17.22
CA ALA A 52 0.92 -4.59 -17.49
C ALA A 52 2.06 -5.07 -18.41
N GLN A 53 2.59 -6.27 -18.16
CA GLN A 53 3.64 -6.87 -18.98
C GLN A 53 3.19 -7.11 -20.43
N LEU A 54 1.98 -7.63 -20.63
CA LEU A 54 1.42 -7.86 -21.97
C LEU A 54 1.16 -6.55 -22.70
N LYS A 55 0.62 -5.52 -22.04
CA LYS A 55 0.43 -4.20 -22.65
C LYS A 55 1.75 -3.60 -23.14
N LYS A 56 2.82 -3.73 -22.35
CA LYS A 56 4.16 -3.28 -22.75
C LYS A 56 4.70 -4.08 -23.94
N LEU A 57 4.53 -5.40 -23.93
CA LEU A 57 4.93 -6.25 -25.07
C LEU A 57 4.22 -5.80 -26.35
N LEU A 58 2.93 -5.48 -26.28
CA LEU A 58 2.15 -5.00 -27.43
C LEU A 58 2.56 -3.60 -27.91
N GLN A 59 3.08 -2.75 -27.03
CA GLN A 59 3.60 -1.43 -27.37
C GLN A 59 4.99 -1.49 -28.03
N ASN A 60 5.79 -2.49 -27.69
CA ASN A 60 7.10 -2.70 -28.29
C ASN A 60 6.92 -3.44 -29.64
N GLY A 61 7.04 -2.71 -30.76
CA GLY A 61 6.62 -3.13 -32.11
C GLY A 61 7.35 -4.31 -32.79
N ASN A 62 7.86 -5.31 -32.08
CA ASN A 62 8.53 -6.47 -32.68
C ASN A 62 7.62 -7.71 -32.81
N SER A 63 7.06 -7.85 -34.01
CA SER A 63 6.71 -9.08 -34.74
C SER A 63 5.43 -9.87 -34.38
N SER A 64 4.71 -10.17 -35.46
CA SER A 64 3.25 -10.34 -35.57
C SER A 64 2.65 -11.63 -35.00
N GLY A 65 3.46 -12.66 -34.66
CA GLY A 65 2.96 -13.90 -34.06
C GLY A 65 2.79 -13.83 -32.55
N ASN A 66 3.74 -13.19 -31.86
CA ASN A 66 3.72 -13.08 -30.39
C ASN A 66 2.66 -12.07 -29.91
N HIS A 67 2.32 -11.10 -30.76
CA HIS A 67 1.31 -10.07 -30.47
C HIS A 67 -0.12 -10.62 -30.52
N ILE A 68 -0.42 -11.61 -31.37
CA ILE A 68 -1.75 -12.23 -31.41
C ILE A 68 -2.01 -12.95 -30.09
N LYS A 69 -1.10 -13.84 -29.69
CA LYS A 69 -1.19 -14.55 -28.41
C LYS A 69 -1.20 -13.58 -27.21
N ALA A 70 -0.41 -12.51 -27.25
CA ALA A 70 -0.41 -11.52 -26.18
C ALA A 70 -1.73 -10.73 -26.08
N ARG A 71 -2.42 -10.46 -27.20
CA ARG A 71 -3.76 -9.86 -27.21
C ARG A 71 -4.81 -10.82 -26.66
N GLU A 72 -4.74 -12.10 -27.04
CA GLU A 72 -5.62 -13.14 -26.50
C GLU A 72 -5.43 -13.31 -24.98
N ASP A 73 -4.18 -13.43 -24.52
CA ASP A 73 -3.86 -13.50 -23.09
C ASP A 73 -4.32 -12.24 -22.35
N LEU A 74 -4.16 -11.06 -22.94
CA LEU A 74 -4.62 -9.80 -22.34
C LEU A 74 -6.14 -9.80 -22.17
N ARG A 75 -6.88 -10.23 -23.19
CA ARG A 75 -8.34 -10.37 -23.13
C ARG A 75 -8.76 -11.37 -22.05
N ASN A 76 -8.13 -12.54 -22.01
CA ASN A 76 -8.43 -13.56 -20.99
C ASN A 76 -8.20 -13.04 -19.57
N ILE A 77 -7.14 -12.25 -19.35
CA ILE A 77 -6.87 -11.62 -18.05
C ILE A 77 -7.92 -10.56 -17.73
N GLU A 78 -8.34 -9.76 -18.70
CA GLU A 78 -9.39 -8.76 -18.51
C GLU A 78 -10.74 -9.40 -18.18
N ASP A 79 -11.10 -10.48 -18.88
CA ASP A 79 -12.28 -11.29 -18.62
C ASP A 79 -12.21 -11.94 -17.23
N GLU A 80 -11.05 -12.44 -16.82
CA GLU A 80 -10.87 -13.00 -15.48
C GLU A 80 -10.98 -11.92 -14.40
N ILE A 81 -10.35 -10.75 -14.58
CA ILE A 81 -10.49 -9.61 -13.66
C ILE A 81 -11.97 -9.21 -13.53
N ALA A 82 -12.70 -9.15 -14.64
CA ALA A 82 -14.12 -8.85 -14.65
C ALA A 82 -14.94 -9.94 -13.93
N GLY A 83 -14.64 -11.22 -14.19
CA GLY A 83 -15.29 -12.36 -13.54
C GLY A 83 -15.04 -12.44 -12.03
N LEU A 84 -13.91 -11.90 -11.55
CA LEU A 84 -13.61 -11.75 -10.13
C LEU A 84 -14.28 -10.51 -9.49
N GLY A 85 -15.09 -9.76 -10.24
CA GLY A 85 -15.80 -8.56 -9.79
C GLY A 85 -15.02 -7.24 -9.97
N GLY A 86 -13.93 -7.28 -10.73
CA GLY A 86 -13.17 -6.10 -11.11
C GLY A 86 -12.41 -5.42 -9.97
N LEU A 87 -11.91 -4.22 -10.24
CA LEU A 87 -11.10 -3.44 -9.30
C LEU A 87 -11.88 -3.06 -8.04
N GLU A 88 -13.20 -2.87 -8.15
CA GLU A 88 -14.05 -2.50 -7.02
C GLU A 88 -14.08 -3.61 -5.96
N VAL A 89 -14.34 -4.85 -6.37
CA VAL A 89 -14.31 -6.00 -5.45
C VAL A 89 -12.93 -6.16 -4.85
N TYR A 90 -11.88 -5.96 -5.64
CA TYR A 90 -10.51 -5.97 -5.14
C TYR A 90 -10.25 -4.92 -4.05
N GLN A 91 -10.62 -3.65 -4.28
CA GLN A 91 -10.45 -2.57 -3.30
C GLN A 91 -11.27 -2.85 -2.03
N ARG A 92 -12.54 -3.26 -2.17
CA ARG A 92 -13.40 -3.64 -1.04
C ARG A 92 -12.79 -4.75 -0.20
N MET A 93 -12.28 -5.80 -0.84
CA MET A 93 -11.65 -6.93 -0.17
C MET A 93 -10.34 -6.54 0.50
N SER A 94 -9.61 -5.58 -0.07
CA SER A 94 -8.40 -5.01 0.53
C SER A 94 -8.72 -4.16 1.77
N SER A 95 -9.77 -3.32 1.71
CA SER A 95 -10.26 -2.56 2.88
C SER A 95 -10.75 -3.48 4.00
N VAL A 96 -11.41 -4.58 3.64
CA VAL A 96 -11.83 -5.64 4.56
C VAL A 96 -10.62 -6.41 5.13
N GLY A 97 -9.54 -6.53 4.37
CA GLY A 97 -8.26 -7.08 4.81
C GLY A 97 -7.56 -6.22 5.89
N GLN A 98 -7.82 -4.92 5.90
CA GLN A 98 -7.31 -3.97 6.92
C GLN A 98 -8.13 -3.96 8.22
N GLY A 99 -9.12 -4.85 8.37
CA GLY A 99 -9.94 -4.93 9.59
C GLY A 99 -9.10 -5.19 10.86
N ASN A 100 -9.55 -4.65 12.00
CA ASN A 100 -8.90 -4.87 13.29
C ASN A 100 -8.82 -6.36 13.67
N ASP A 101 -9.82 -7.16 13.25
CA ASP A 101 -9.86 -8.62 13.39
C ASP A 101 -8.80 -9.34 12.54
N ARG A 102 -8.07 -8.62 11.68
CA ARG A 102 -7.14 -9.15 10.67
C ARG A 102 -5.74 -8.56 10.72
N GLY A 103 -5.41 -7.88 11.82
CA GLY A 103 -4.10 -7.27 12.06
C GLY A 103 -4.09 -5.74 11.93
N GLY A 104 -5.22 -5.12 11.57
CA GLY A 104 -5.29 -3.68 11.25
C GLY A 104 -4.61 -3.35 9.92
N GLY A 105 -4.62 -2.08 9.53
CA GLY A 105 -3.83 -1.65 8.39
C GLY A 105 -2.40 -1.32 8.82
N SER A 106 -1.57 -1.05 7.81
CA SER A 106 -0.14 -0.75 7.97
C SER A 106 0.11 0.60 8.65
N GLU A 107 -0.90 1.48 8.73
CA GLU A 107 -0.85 2.74 9.47
C GLU A 107 -0.43 2.52 10.92
N LYS A 108 -0.89 1.43 11.56
CA LYS A 108 -0.54 1.14 12.96
C LYS A 108 0.95 0.88 13.16
N VAL A 109 1.55 0.13 12.22
CA VAL A 109 2.98 -0.15 12.24
C VAL A 109 3.76 1.14 12.01
N PHE A 110 3.31 1.95 11.05
CA PHE A 110 3.95 3.22 10.75
C PHE A 110 3.88 4.21 11.93
N ILE A 111 2.71 4.34 12.56
CA ILE A 111 2.52 5.15 13.77
C ILE A 111 3.41 4.63 14.91
N GLY A 112 3.46 3.31 15.14
CA GLY A 112 4.33 2.71 16.15
C GLY A 112 5.81 3.07 15.95
N TRP A 113 6.29 3.05 14.71
CA TRP A 113 7.67 3.49 14.41
C TRP A 113 7.88 4.98 14.70
N LEU A 114 6.91 5.85 14.39
CA LEU A 114 6.99 7.28 14.70
C LEU A 114 7.01 7.55 16.22
N GLU A 115 6.31 6.73 17.00
CA GLU A 115 6.38 6.77 18.46
C GLU A 115 7.77 6.36 18.95
N GLU A 116 8.33 5.27 18.42
CA GLU A 116 9.65 4.75 18.78
C GLU A 116 10.78 5.75 18.53
N ILE A 117 10.72 6.52 17.44
CA ILE A 117 11.73 7.54 17.10
C ILE A 117 11.44 8.92 17.73
N GLY A 118 10.39 9.05 18.54
CA GLY A 118 10.07 10.28 19.27
C GLY A 118 9.35 11.37 18.46
N GLU A 119 9.02 11.13 17.20
CA GLU A 119 8.34 12.11 16.32
C GLU A 119 6.95 12.49 16.83
N VAL A 120 6.22 11.54 17.41
CA VAL A 120 4.90 11.80 17.98
C VAL A 120 4.99 12.77 19.17
N GLN A 121 6.00 12.62 20.02
CA GLN A 121 6.19 13.50 21.17
C GLN A 121 6.65 14.89 20.71
N ARG A 122 7.61 14.94 19.78
CA ARG A 122 8.09 16.19 19.16
C ARG A 122 6.94 17.00 18.56
N ALA A 123 6.10 16.38 17.74
CA ALA A 123 4.95 17.05 17.11
C ALA A 123 3.97 17.63 18.16
N LYS A 124 3.73 16.89 19.26
CA LYS A 124 2.87 17.34 20.35
C LYS A 124 3.47 18.48 21.16
N ASP A 125 4.75 18.39 21.51
CA ASP A 125 5.46 19.39 22.32
C ASP A 125 5.55 20.75 21.60
N HIS A 126 5.79 20.72 20.28
CA HIS A 126 5.83 21.91 19.45
C HIS A 126 4.45 22.39 18.96
N ALA A 127 3.37 21.68 19.33
CA ALA A 127 2.01 21.93 18.86
C ALA A 127 1.90 22.07 17.32
N GLN A 128 2.77 21.36 16.59
CA GLN A 128 2.85 21.42 15.13
C GLN A 128 2.49 20.06 14.54
N LYS A 129 1.49 20.06 13.66
CA LYS A 129 1.06 18.83 12.99
C LYS A 129 2.00 18.48 11.84
N LEU A 130 2.46 17.23 11.83
CA LEU A 130 3.22 16.66 10.72
C LEU A 130 2.34 16.50 9.48
N GLN A 131 2.79 17.02 8.35
CA GLN A 131 2.16 16.86 7.04
C GLN A 131 2.47 15.46 6.49
N LEU A 132 1.44 14.61 6.42
CA LEU A 132 1.54 13.25 5.93
C LEU A 132 0.94 13.14 4.53
N LEU A 133 1.73 12.65 3.57
CA LEU A 133 1.22 12.15 2.29
C LEU A 133 0.97 10.64 2.38
N GLU A 134 -0.29 10.23 2.34
CA GLU A 134 -0.68 8.81 2.30
C GLU A 134 -0.95 8.38 0.85
N VAL A 135 -0.10 7.52 0.30
CA VAL A 135 -0.23 7.02 -1.08
C VAL A 135 -0.94 5.66 -1.08
N GLY A 136 -1.99 5.54 -1.87
CA GLY A 136 -2.80 4.32 -2.00
C GLY A 136 -3.84 4.16 -0.91
N ALA A 137 -4.42 5.27 -0.44
CA ALA A 137 -5.41 5.25 0.62
C ALA A 137 -6.70 4.55 0.15
N LEU A 138 -7.14 3.53 0.91
CA LEU A 138 -8.44 2.88 0.68
C LEU A 138 -9.56 3.45 1.55
N LYS A 139 -9.20 4.16 2.62
CA LYS A 139 -10.11 4.80 3.56
C LYS A 139 -9.60 6.19 3.91
N PRO A 140 -10.48 7.17 4.12
CA PRO A 140 -10.07 8.55 4.40
C PRO A 140 -9.55 8.75 5.83
N ASP A 141 -9.81 7.79 6.73
CA ASP A 141 -9.70 7.94 8.17
C ASP A 141 -8.64 7.03 8.80
N ASN A 142 -7.73 6.45 8.00
CA ASN A 142 -6.64 5.58 8.49
C ASN A 142 -5.83 6.26 9.62
N TYR A 143 -5.56 7.56 9.52
CA TYR A 143 -4.81 8.33 10.52
C TYR A 143 -5.68 9.21 11.43
N SER A 144 -7.00 8.96 11.48
CA SER A 144 -7.94 9.77 12.28
C SER A 144 -7.59 9.80 13.78
N THR A 145 -7.09 8.68 14.32
CA THR A 145 -6.63 8.56 15.72
C THR A 145 -5.43 9.46 16.05
N CYS A 146 -4.73 9.93 15.02
CA CYS A 146 -3.52 10.75 15.13
C CYS A 146 -3.76 12.21 14.70
N SER A 147 -5.02 12.60 14.47
CA SER A 147 -5.39 13.93 13.95
C SER A 147 -4.97 15.11 14.83
N SER A 148 -4.60 14.89 16.09
CA SER A 148 -4.02 15.92 16.96
C SER A 148 -2.59 16.31 16.59
N TRP A 149 -1.82 15.41 15.97
CA TRP A 149 -0.40 15.62 15.64
C TRP A 149 -0.05 15.29 14.17
N VAL A 150 -1.00 14.76 13.39
CA VAL A 150 -0.86 14.53 11.94
C VAL A 150 -1.92 15.29 11.17
N GLN A 151 -1.53 15.91 10.07
CA GLN A 151 -2.41 16.36 9.01
C GLN A 151 -2.25 15.43 7.81
N ASN A 152 -3.24 14.54 7.60
CA ASN A 152 -3.18 13.55 6.53
C ASN A 152 -3.68 14.11 5.19
N SER A 153 -2.98 13.80 4.11
CA SER A 153 -3.33 14.07 2.72
C SER A 153 -3.39 12.75 1.93
N PRO A 154 -4.54 12.06 1.94
CA PRO A 154 -4.67 10.77 1.27
C PRO A 154 -4.85 10.92 -0.25
N ILE A 155 -4.09 10.13 -1.00
CA ILE A 155 -4.21 9.99 -2.45
C ILE A 155 -4.37 8.54 -2.88
N ASP A 156 -5.02 8.31 -4.01
CA ASP A 156 -5.09 6.99 -4.66
C ASP A 156 -5.17 7.14 -6.20
N LEU A 157 -4.69 6.15 -6.95
CA LEU A 157 -4.75 6.18 -8.42
C LEU A 157 -6.19 6.02 -8.95
N HIS A 158 -7.03 5.31 -8.21
CA HIS A 158 -8.41 4.99 -8.55
C HIS A 158 -9.30 5.23 -7.33
N SER A 159 -9.36 6.49 -6.91
CA SER A 159 -10.05 6.87 -5.66
C SER A 159 -11.53 6.49 -5.71
N ARG A 160 -12.03 5.94 -4.60
CA ARG A 160 -13.43 5.57 -4.41
C ARG A 160 -14.13 6.39 -3.34
N HIS A 161 -13.44 7.38 -2.77
CA HIS A 161 -13.96 8.18 -1.67
C HIS A 161 -13.69 9.66 -1.95
N PRO A 162 -14.68 10.56 -1.79
CA PRO A 162 -14.52 11.98 -2.11
C PRO A 162 -13.43 12.68 -1.28
N SER A 163 -13.15 12.19 -0.07
CA SER A 163 -12.07 12.71 0.78
C SER A 163 -10.68 12.15 0.46
N ILE A 164 -10.56 11.25 -0.53
CA ILE A 164 -9.28 10.73 -1.02
C ILE A 164 -9.06 11.32 -2.42
N LYS A 165 -7.96 12.04 -2.59
CA LYS A 165 -7.68 12.69 -3.88
C LYS A 165 -7.26 11.64 -4.92
N GLU A 166 -7.95 11.62 -6.06
CA GLU A 166 -7.48 10.82 -7.19
C GLU A 166 -6.22 11.45 -7.79
N GLN A 167 -5.08 10.76 -7.70
CA GLN A 167 -3.77 11.24 -8.14
C GLN A 167 -2.82 10.07 -8.38
N ASP A 168 -2.17 10.07 -9.55
CA ASP A 168 -1.01 9.20 -9.79
C ASP A 168 0.22 9.80 -9.11
N PHE A 169 0.74 9.10 -8.09
CA PHE A 169 1.93 9.51 -7.35
C PHE A 169 3.17 9.66 -8.26
N LEU A 170 3.33 8.78 -9.26
CA LEU A 170 4.45 8.85 -10.20
C LEU A 170 4.34 10.05 -11.15
N ARG A 171 3.19 10.71 -11.20
CA ARG A 171 2.95 11.90 -12.04
C ARG A 171 2.77 13.17 -11.22
N MET A 172 3.04 13.13 -9.91
CA MET A 172 3.13 14.34 -9.11
C MET A 172 4.30 15.19 -9.60
N ASP A 173 4.10 16.51 -9.62
CA ASP A 173 5.15 17.46 -9.93
C ASP A 173 6.22 17.42 -8.83
N GLU A 174 7.45 17.10 -9.21
CA GLU A 174 8.53 16.88 -8.25
C GLU A 174 8.93 18.18 -7.54
N GLU A 175 9.06 19.29 -8.28
CA GLU A 175 9.47 20.57 -7.71
C GLU A 175 8.42 21.13 -6.74
N ALA A 176 7.13 21.04 -7.09
CA ALA A 176 6.03 21.49 -6.24
C ALA A 176 5.82 20.62 -4.99
N ASN A 177 6.43 19.44 -4.92
CA ASN A 177 6.33 18.52 -3.78
C ASN A 177 7.67 18.25 -3.10
N ARG A 178 8.76 18.85 -3.58
CA ARG A 178 10.10 18.76 -3.00
C ARG A 178 10.06 19.27 -1.56
N GLU A 179 10.49 18.41 -0.62
CA GLU A 179 10.57 18.71 0.82
C GLU A 179 9.27 19.23 1.45
N LYS A 180 8.12 18.96 0.81
CA LYS A 180 6.82 19.49 1.24
C LYS A 180 6.20 18.70 2.39
N TRP A 181 6.60 17.45 2.55
CA TRP A 181 5.93 16.50 3.43
C TRP A 181 6.87 16.09 4.55
N ASP A 182 6.40 16.15 5.80
CA ASP A 182 7.16 15.62 6.92
C ASP A 182 7.21 14.08 6.86
N LEU A 183 6.15 13.46 6.35
CA LEU A 183 5.97 12.02 6.29
C LEU A 183 5.38 11.58 4.95
N VAL A 184 5.85 10.45 4.42
CA VAL A 184 5.25 9.78 3.25
C VAL A 184 4.98 8.31 3.58
N SER A 185 3.72 7.89 3.50
CA SER A 185 3.33 6.48 3.65
C SER A 185 3.15 5.82 2.29
N LEU A 186 4.05 4.89 1.95
CA LEU A 186 3.99 4.04 0.76
C LEU A 186 3.51 2.62 1.09
N SER A 187 2.53 2.52 1.98
CA SER A 187 2.03 1.24 2.48
C SER A 187 1.44 0.37 1.37
N LEU A 188 2.08 -0.78 1.11
CA LEU A 188 1.67 -1.79 0.11
C LEU A 188 1.63 -1.33 -1.35
N VAL A 189 1.68 -0.04 -1.66
CA VAL A 189 1.61 0.51 -3.04
C VAL A 189 2.80 0.14 -3.91
N VAL A 190 4.00 0.06 -3.33
CA VAL A 190 5.23 -0.29 -4.07
C VAL A 190 5.10 -1.67 -4.73
N ASN A 191 4.34 -2.58 -4.11
CA ASN A 191 4.10 -3.93 -4.63
C ASN A 191 3.18 -3.96 -5.86
N PHE A 192 2.40 -2.89 -6.10
CA PHE A 192 1.50 -2.77 -7.25
C PHE A 192 2.16 -2.14 -8.47
N VAL A 193 3.31 -1.50 -8.30
CA VAL A 193 4.05 -0.92 -9.41
C VAL A 193 4.71 -2.06 -10.20
N PRO A 194 4.28 -2.33 -11.45
CA PRO A 194 4.68 -3.51 -12.18
C PRO A 194 6.17 -3.49 -12.55
N GLU A 195 6.68 -2.31 -12.92
CA GLU A 195 8.03 -2.14 -13.43
C GLU A 195 9.04 -1.85 -12.30
N PRO A 196 10.20 -2.54 -12.28
CA PRO A 196 11.25 -2.26 -11.31
C PRO A 196 11.76 -0.82 -11.34
N ARG A 197 11.85 -0.22 -12.53
CA ARG A 197 12.30 1.17 -12.70
C ARG A 197 11.33 2.14 -12.04
N ASP A 198 10.02 1.93 -12.22
CA ASP A 198 9.00 2.78 -11.62
C ASP A 198 8.94 2.59 -10.10
N ARG A 199 9.24 1.39 -9.58
CA ARG A 199 9.41 1.19 -8.12
C ARG A 199 10.57 2.02 -7.59
N GLY A 200 11.72 2.00 -8.26
CA GLY A 200 12.87 2.84 -7.89
C GLY A 200 12.50 4.32 -7.92
N ARG A 201 11.85 4.78 -9.00
CA ARG A 201 11.39 6.16 -9.14
C ARG A 201 10.38 6.56 -8.05
N MET A 202 9.45 5.68 -7.68
CA MET A 202 8.52 5.91 -6.58
C MET A 202 9.27 6.17 -5.26
N LEU A 203 10.30 5.39 -4.96
CA LEU A 203 11.12 5.60 -3.77
C LEU A 203 11.93 6.90 -3.84
N SER A 204 12.49 7.24 -5.01
CA SER A 204 13.20 8.51 -5.22
C SER A 204 12.30 9.73 -5.06
N LEU A 205 11.07 9.68 -5.58
CA LEU A 205 10.08 10.74 -5.41
C LEU A 205 9.70 10.91 -3.95
N ALA A 206 9.44 9.81 -3.23
CA ALA A 206 9.10 9.86 -1.81
C ALA A 206 10.26 10.40 -0.96
N HIS A 207 11.49 10.02 -1.26
CA HIS A 207 12.68 10.57 -0.59
C HIS A 207 12.82 12.08 -0.83
N THR A 208 12.64 12.53 -2.08
CA THR A 208 12.74 13.96 -2.44
C THR A 208 11.60 14.79 -1.86
N ALA A 209 10.46 14.17 -1.61
CA ALA A 209 9.28 14.80 -1.06
C ALA A 209 9.42 15.14 0.44
N ILE A 210 10.40 14.55 1.14
CA ILE A 210 10.65 14.75 2.57
C ILE A 210 11.91 15.61 2.76
N PRO A 211 11.92 16.58 3.69
CA PRO A 211 13.12 17.33 4.04
C PRO A 211 14.27 16.42 4.46
N LEU A 212 15.48 16.71 3.98
CA LEU A 212 16.68 16.12 4.54
C LEU A 212 16.95 16.75 5.91
N HIS A 213 16.63 16.03 6.99
CA HIS A 213 17.07 16.41 8.33
C HIS A 213 18.60 16.26 8.44
N ASN A 214 19.33 17.33 8.10
CA ASN A 214 20.76 17.47 8.39
C ASN A 214 20.97 17.81 9.88
N GLU A 215 20.55 16.94 10.80
CA GLU A 215 20.95 17.04 12.20
C GLU A 215 22.13 16.10 12.48
N PHE A 216 23.28 16.43 11.88
CA PHE A 216 24.56 16.19 12.54
C PHE A 216 25.03 17.52 13.14
N ALA A 217 24.26 18.04 14.10
CA ALA A 217 24.80 18.99 15.06
C ALA A 217 25.72 18.20 16.00
N LEU A 218 26.98 18.02 15.60
CA LEU A 218 28.01 17.60 16.54
C LEU A 218 28.02 18.64 17.68
N PRO A 219 27.92 18.21 18.95
CA PRO A 219 28.03 19.14 20.05
C PRO A 219 29.41 19.80 19.97
N GLN A 220 29.42 21.11 19.69
CA GLN A 220 30.61 21.94 19.87
C GLN A 220 30.97 21.85 21.36
N ARG A 221 32.06 21.15 21.67
CA ARG A 221 32.73 21.19 22.97
C ARG A 221 33.88 22.18 22.91
#